data_AF-A0ABD2RJU8-F1
#
_entry.id   AF-A0ABD2RJU8-F1
#
_cell.length_a   1.000
_cell.length_b   1.000
_cell.length_c   1.000
_cell.angle_alpha   90.00
_cell.angle_beta   90.00
_cell.angle_gamma   90.00
#
_symmetry.space_group_name_H-M   'P 1'
#
loop_
_entity.id
_entity.type
_entity.pdbx_description
1 polymer ?
#
loop_
_entity_poly.entity_id
_entity_poly.type
_entity_poly.pdbx_seq_one_letter_code
_entity_poly.pdbx_strand_id
1 'polypeptide(L)'
;MIRVHLVSDATKSYSFRRGSYSSNIFSLSFAPAAELPDILLATSSSGSVHVFSLGSPQNQRSSGLLGSIKVPHTINDALDPAQHSILHRAVPAGVRSNTSIRKIDKFDETTTPEHVVLRATISMITYGGYLLEYGYNVNHQNKSSWTLEREFNLLTAETSSLP
;
A
#
# COMPACT_ATOMS: atom_id res chain seq x y z
N MET A 1 -12.26 -7.28 -5.63
CA MET A 1 -11.27 -6.81 -6.63
C MET A 1 -11.15 -5.30 -6.46
N ILE A 2 -9.97 -4.73 -6.64
CA ILE A 2 -9.74 -3.27 -6.68
C ILE A 2 -9.17 -2.94 -8.05
N ARG A 3 -9.68 -1.92 -8.72
CA ARG A 3 -9.15 -1.44 -10.01
C ARG A 3 -8.73 0.01 -9.89
N VAL A 4 -7.61 0.35 -10.50
CA VAL A 4 -7.08 1.72 -10.58
C VAL A 4 -6.97 2.07 -12.05
N HIS A 5 -7.49 3.23 -12.44
CA HIS A 5 -7.48 3.69 -13.82
C HIS A 5 -6.74 5.03 -13.92
N LEU A 6 -5.94 5.21 -14.97
CA LEU A 6 -5.38 6.51 -15.29
C LEU A 6 -6.49 7.39 -15.90
N VAL A 7 -6.68 8.60 -15.36
CA VAL A 7 -7.79 9.49 -15.77
C VAL A 7 -7.60 10.01 -17.20
N SER A 8 -6.38 10.38 -17.58
CA SER A 8 -6.07 10.93 -18.89
C SER A 8 -6.18 9.92 -20.03
N ASP A 9 -6.09 8.63 -19.71
CA ASP A 9 -6.13 7.53 -20.67
C ASP A 9 -6.71 6.29 -19.96
N ALA A 10 -8.04 6.16 -19.99
CA ALA A 10 -8.78 5.09 -19.31
C ALA A 10 -8.45 3.68 -19.84
N THR A 11 -7.54 3.55 -20.81
CA THR A 11 -7.03 2.28 -21.32
C THR A 11 -5.96 1.66 -20.40
N LYS A 12 -5.28 2.47 -19.56
CA LYS A 12 -4.31 1.95 -18.58
C LYS A 12 -4.98 1.75 -17.23
N SER A 13 -5.08 0.49 -16.83
CA SER A 13 -5.63 0.12 -15.54
C SER A 13 -4.84 -0.96 -14.83
N TYR A 14 -4.71 -0.84 -13.53
CA TYR A 14 -4.25 -1.89 -12.64
C TYR A 14 -5.46 -2.60 -12.03
N SER A 15 -5.34 -3.91 -11.80
CA SER A 15 -6.40 -4.69 -11.19
C SER A 15 -5.80 -5.62 -10.14
N PHE A 16 -6.27 -5.51 -8.90
CA PHE A 16 -5.74 -6.27 -7.78
C PHE A 16 -6.81 -7.18 -7.16
N ARG A 17 -6.41 -8.41 -6.82
CA ARG A 17 -7.21 -9.31 -5.97
C ARG A 17 -6.80 -9.10 -4.51
N ARG A 18 -7.69 -8.50 -3.72
CA ARG A 18 -7.51 -8.28 -2.28
C ARG A 18 -7.39 -9.58 -1.46
N GLY A 19 -8.07 -10.65 -1.88
CA GLY A 19 -8.09 -11.94 -1.20
C GLY A 19 -9.18 -12.85 -1.75
N SER A 20 -9.26 -14.08 -1.24
CA SER A 20 -10.20 -15.12 -1.73
C SER A 20 -11.64 -14.92 -1.26
N TYR A 21 -11.84 -14.36 -0.07
CA TYR A 21 -13.16 -14.11 0.50
C TYR A 21 -13.63 -12.67 0.24
N SER A 22 -14.93 -12.51 0.03
CA SER A 22 -15.56 -11.19 -0.09
C SER A 22 -15.43 -10.41 1.23
N SER A 23 -15.17 -9.11 1.13
CA SER A 23 -15.09 -8.20 2.26
C SER A 23 -15.37 -6.78 1.77
N ASN A 24 -16.07 -5.99 2.59
CA ASN A 24 -16.39 -4.60 2.26
C ASN A 24 -15.12 -3.75 2.39
N ILE A 25 -14.81 -2.96 1.37
CA ILE A 25 -13.75 -1.96 1.45
C ILE A 25 -14.29 -0.74 2.19
N PHE A 26 -13.59 -0.29 3.23
CA PHE A 26 -13.99 0.89 4.00
C PHE A 26 -13.31 2.16 3.50
N SER A 27 -12.06 2.08 3.07
CA SER A 27 -11.28 3.22 2.60
C SER A 27 -10.26 2.81 1.55
N LEU A 28 -9.97 3.73 0.64
CA LEU A 28 -8.88 3.67 -0.33
C LEU A 28 -8.05 4.95 -0.21
N SER A 29 -6.72 4.86 -0.25
CA SER A 29 -5.85 6.05 -0.22
C SER A 29 -4.63 5.85 -1.09
N PHE A 30 -4.41 6.78 -2.02
CA PHE A 30 -3.16 6.85 -2.79
C PHE A 30 -2.05 7.49 -1.97
N ALA A 31 -0.82 7.15 -2.30
CA ALA A 31 0.35 7.89 -1.85
C ALA A 31 0.31 9.36 -2.31
N PRO A 32 0.76 10.31 -1.48
CA PRO A 32 1.12 11.63 -1.98
C PRO A 32 2.25 11.50 -3.00
N ALA A 33 2.05 12.01 -4.22
CA ALA A 33 3.06 11.97 -5.28
C ALA A 33 2.95 13.21 -6.17
N ALA A 34 4.10 13.66 -6.70
CA ALA A 34 4.15 14.79 -7.64
C ALA A 34 3.70 14.42 -9.06
N GLU A 35 3.89 13.15 -9.45
CA GLU A 35 3.53 12.63 -10.79
C GLU A 35 2.49 11.51 -10.70
N LEU A 36 2.91 10.29 -10.32
CA LEU A 36 2.03 9.14 -10.14
C LEU A 36 2.27 8.49 -8.77
N PRO A 37 1.20 8.08 -8.07
CA PRO A 37 1.34 7.39 -6.79
C PRO A 37 1.94 6.01 -6.99
N ASP A 38 2.94 5.65 -6.19
CA ASP A 38 3.57 4.34 -6.25
C ASP A 38 2.79 3.26 -5.50
N ILE A 39 1.96 3.65 -4.54
CA ILE A 39 1.22 2.71 -3.69
C ILE A 39 -0.23 3.16 -3.48
N LEU A 40 -1.11 2.18 -3.32
CA LEU A 40 -2.50 2.32 -2.94
C LEU A 40 -2.78 1.50 -1.67
N LEU A 41 -3.37 2.14 -0.66
CA LEU A 41 -3.91 1.46 0.52
C LEU A 41 -5.38 1.10 0.34
N ALA A 42 -5.77 -0.02 0.94
CA ALA A 42 -7.16 -0.37 1.17
C ALA A 42 -7.38 -0.92 2.58
N THR A 43 -8.36 -0.39 3.30
CA THR A 43 -8.89 -1.01 4.53
C THR A 43 -10.15 -1.80 4.21
N SER A 44 -10.41 -2.86 4.96
CA SER A 44 -11.54 -3.73 4.70
C SER A 44 -12.20 -4.27 5.97
N SER A 45 -13.43 -4.78 5.83
CA SER A 45 -14.23 -5.33 6.93
C SER A 45 -13.61 -6.55 7.61
N SER A 46 -12.62 -7.19 7.00
CA SER A 46 -11.81 -8.22 7.67
C SER A 46 -10.83 -7.67 8.70
N GLY A 47 -10.77 -6.35 8.89
CA GLY A 47 -9.82 -5.71 9.81
C GLY A 47 -8.39 -5.68 9.26
N SER A 48 -8.21 -5.88 7.95
CA SER A 48 -6.90 -5.89 7.28
C SER A 48 -6.65 -4.61 6.50
N VAL A 49 -5.37 -4.25 6.41
CA VAL A 49 -4.85 -3.23 5.50
C VAL A 49 -4.12 -3.92 4.37
N HIS A 50 -4.40 -3.50 3.14
CA HIS A 50 -3.71 -3.98 1.95
C HIS A 50 -2.93 -2.82 1.34
N VAL A 51 -1.68 -3.08 0.95
CA VAL A 51 -0.83 -2.17 0.16
C VAL A 51 -0.68 -2.78 -1.22
N PHE A 52 -1.06 -2.04 -2.24
CA PHE A 52 -0.86 -2.40 -3.64
C PHE A 52 0.19 -1.50 -4.26
N SER A 53 1.23 -2.08 -4.83
CA SER A 53 2.22 -1.34 -5.63
C SER A 53 1.65 -1.04 -7.02
N LEU A 54 1.75 0.22 -7.44
CA LEU A 54 1.33 0.73 -8.75
C LEU A 54 2.53 0.94 -9.68
N GLY A 55 3.76 0.75 -9.17
CA GLY A 55 4.99 0.90 -9.95
C GLY A 55 5.06 -0.07 -11.12
N SER A 56 5.52 0.41 -12.28
CA SER A 56 5.91 -0.44 -13.40
C SER A 56 6.99 -1.43 -12.94
N PRO A 57 6.99 -2.70 -13.40
CA PRO A 57 8.09 -3.63 -13.15
C PRO A 57 9.35 -3.16 -13.87
N GLN A 58 10.07 -2.20 -13.28
CA GLN A 58 11.32 -1.67 -13.82
C GLN A 58 12.50 -2.54 -13.34
N ASN A 59 12.51 -3.83 -13.70
CA ASN A 59 13.72 -4.67 -13.85
C ASN A 59 13.40 -6.14 -14.11
N GLN A 60 12.62 -6.47 -15.15
CA GLN A 60 13.02 -7.63 -15.94
C GLN A 60 14.02 -7.14 -16.99
N ARG A 61 15.29 -6.96 -16.59
CA ARG A 61 16.40 -6.98 -17.55
C ARG A 61 16.39 -8.37 -18.16
N SER A 62 15.72 -8.50 -19.29
CA SER A 62 15.85 -9.62 -20.20
C SER A 62 17.29 -9.67 -20.71
N SER A 63 18.18 -10.35 -19.98
CA SER A 63 19.41 -10.86 -20.55
C SER A 63 19.05 -12.06 -21.43
N GLY A 64 18.79 -11.82 -22.72
CA GLY A 64 18.49 -12.92 -23.63
C GLY A 64 17.80 -12.51 -24.92
N LEU A 65 18.59 -11.95 -25.85
CA LEU A 65 18.60 -12.26 -27.28
C LEU A 65 17.26 -12.25 -28.08
N LEU A 66 17.14 -11.18 -28.88
CA LEU A 66 16.52 -11.08 -30.22
C LEU A 66 15.04 -11.45 -30.42
N GLY A 67 14.27 -10.41 -30.79
CA GLY A 67 13.19 -10.53 -31.77
C GLY A 67 11.82 -10.91 -31.21
N SER A 68 11.08 -9.95 -30.67
CA SER A 68 9.61 -10.01 -30.78
C SER A 68 8.99 -8.63 -30.70
N ILE A 69 8.01 -8.46 -31.58
CA ILE A 69 7.21 -7.28 -31.84
C ILE A 69 6.53 -6.80 -30.56
N LYS A 70 6.56 -5.48 -30.35
CA LYS A 70 6.01 -4.76 -29.20
C LYS A 70 4.48 -4.82 -29.23
N VAL A 71 3.91 -5.89 -28.69
CA VAL A 71 2.49 -5.97 -28.35
C VAL A 71 2.32 -5.35 -26.95
N PRO A 72 1.48 -4.34 -26.74
CA PRO A 72 1.08 -3.94 -25.40
C PRO A 72 0.13 -5.03 -24.86
N HIS A 73 0.72 -6.05 -24.25
CA HIS A 73 0.06 -7.19 -23.63
C HIS A 73 0.63 -7.27 -22.20
N THR A 74 -0.11 -7.55 -21.13
CA THR A 74 -1.39 -8.24 -21.05
C THR A 74 -2.07 -7.88 -19.73
N ILE A 75 -3.41 -7.94 -19.71
CA ILE A 75 -4.34 -7.82 -18.59
C ILE A 75 -4.18 -9.00 -17.58
N ASN A 76 -3.06 -9.72 -17.61
CA ASN A 76 -2.79 -10.96 -16.89
C ASN A 76 -1.58 -10.92 -15.94
N ASP A 77 -0.71 -9.90 -15.99
CA ASP A 77 0.42 -9.78 -15.04
C ASP A 77 0.05 -9.17 -13.68
N ALA A 78 -1.25 -8.94 -13.45
CA ALA A 78 -1.86 -8.41 -12.23
C ALA A 78 -1.80 -9.35 -11.00
N LEU A 79 -1.04 -10.44 -11.07
CA LEU A 79 -1.00 -11.49 -10.06
C LEU A 79 0.37 -11.71 -9.44
N ASP A 80 1.37 -10.86 -9.69
CA ASP A 80 2.63 -10.99 -8.95
C ASP A 80 2.37 -10.68 -7.46
N PRO A 81 2.50 -11.68 -6.55
CA PRO A 81 2.37 -11.45 -5.11
C PRO A 81 3.34 -10.37 -4.61
N ALA A 82 4.42 -10.09 -5.36
CA ALA A 82 5.34 -9.00 -5.09
C ALA A 82 4.67 -7.62 -5.03
N GLN A 83 3.52 -7.44 -5.69
CA GLN A 83 2.83 -6.14 -5.73
C GLN A 83 1.78 -5.97 -4.64
N HIS A 84 1.61 -6.95 -3.74
CA HIS A 84 0.55 -6.95 -2.73
C HIS A 84 1.05 -7.35 -1.33
N SER A 85 1.06 -6.39 -0.40
CA SER A 85 1.33 -6.65 1.01
C SER A 85 0.06 -6.51 1.86
N ILE A 86 -0.05 -7.31 2.92
CA ILE A 86 -1.21 -7.35 3.81
C ILE A 86 -0.77 -7.25 5.26
N LEU A 87 -1.33 -6.29 5.99
CA LEU A 87 -1.37 -6.32 7.45
C LEU A 87 -2.69 -6.94 7.88
N HIS A 88 -2.62 -8.15 8.44
CA HIS A 88 -3.77 -8.81 9.03
C HIS A 88 -4.05 -8.24 10.42
N ARG A 89 -5.34 -8.12 10.78
CA ARG A 89 -5.78 -7.71 12.12
C ARG A 89 -5.20 -6.35 12.56
N ALA A 90 -5.10 -5.40 11.63
CA ALA A 90 -4.79 -4.01 11.96
C ALA A 90 -5.84 -3.41 12.90
N VAL A 91 -7.11 -3.81 12.72
CA VAL A 91 -8.21 -3.51 13.63
C VAL A 91 -9.08 -4.75 13.83
N PRO A 92 -9.93 -4.81 14.87
CA PRO A 92 -10.93 -5.86 14.99
C PRO A 92 -11.83 -5.93 13.74
N ALA A 93 -12.22 -7.14 13.34
CA ALA A 93 -13.09 -7.33 12.19
C ALA A 93 -14.42 -6.57 12.37
N GLY A 94 -14.92 -5.98 11.30
CA GLY A 94 -16.14 -5.16 11.30
C GLY A 94 -15.95 -3.70 11.73
N VAL A 95 -14.82 -3.34 12.35
CA VAL A 95 -14.54 -1.95 12.73
C VAL A 95 -14.27 -1.12 11.47
N ARG A 96 -15.14 -0.13 11.22
CA ARG A 96 -14.94 0.82 10.11
C ARG A 96 -13.72 1.68 10.38
N SER A 97 -12.91 1.88 9.35
CA SER A 97 -11.71 2.69 9.43
C SER A 97 -11.43 3.46 8.14
N ASN A 98 -10.88 4.66 8.30
CA ASN A 98 -10.31 5.46 7.22
C ASN A 98 -8.78 5.41 7.35
N THR A 99 -8.07 5.42 6.23
CA THR A 99 -6.60 5.37 6.21
C THR A 99 -6.04 6.41 5.27
N SER A 100 -4.85 6.92 5.59
CA SER A 100 -4.08 7.83 4.75
C SER A 100 -2.59 7.49 4.81
N ILE A 101 -1.91 7.63 3.67
CA ILE A 101 -0.45 7.60 3.61
C ILE A 101 0.03 9.02 3.88
N ARG A 102 0.73 9.23 5.00
CA ARG A 102 1.20 10.55 5.41
C ARG A 102 2.53 10.93 4.79
N LYS A 103 3.41 9.95 4.65
CA LYS A 103 4.78 10.15 4.20
C LYS A 103 5.27 8.90 3.49
N ILE A 104 6.06 9.10 2.44
CA ILE A 104 6.87 8.05 1.83
C ILE A 104 8.30 8.57 1.73
N ASP A 105 9.22 7.82 2.31
CA ASP A 105 10.65 7.98 2.14
C ASP A 105 11.17 6.85 1.26
N LYS A 106 11.87 7.19 0.18
CA LYS A 106 12.59 6.24 -0.66
C LYS A 106 14.08 6.39 -0.39
N PHE A 107 14.78 5.27 -0.31
CA PHE A 107 16.21 5.24 -0.04
C PHE A 107 16.95 4.60 -1.21
N ASP A 108 18.16 5.09 -1.48
CA ASP A 108 19.00 4.58 -2.56
C ASP A 108 19.45 3.14 -2.30
N GLU A 109 19.74 2.42 -3.39
CA GLU A 109 20.19 1.04 -3.34
C GLU A 109 21.61 0.94 -2.78
N THR A 110 21.72 0.68 -1.47
CA THR A 110 22.97 0.23 -0.85
C THR A 110 23.01 -1.29 -0.85
N THR A 111 24.20 -1.87 -0.99
CA THR A 111 24.40 -3.31 -1.27
C THR A 111 24.08 -4.25 -0.10
N THR A 112 23.49 -3.77 1.00
CA THR A 112 23.12 -4.58 2.15
C THR A 112 21.65 -5.05 2.06
N PRO A 113 21.40 -6.38 2.11
CA PRO A 113 20.07 -6.96 1.83
C PRO A 113 18.98 -6.62 2.86
N GLU A 114 19.35 -6.10 4.04
CA GLU A 114 18.42 -5.66 5.08
C GLU A 114 18.02 -4.19 4.96
N HIS A 115 18.63 -3.45 4.01
CA HIS A 115 18.37 -2.03 3.88
C HIS A 115 16.94 -1.77 3.34
N VAL A 116 16.28 -0.81 3.97
CA VAL A 116 14.92 -0.39 3.63
C VAL A 116 14.99 0.45 2.35
N VAL A 117 14.25 0.07 1.32
CA VAL A 117 14.14 0.83 0.06
C VAL A 117 12.99 1.82 0.08
N LEU A 118 11.94 1.49 0.83
CA LEU A 118 10.75 2.30 0.96
C LEU A 118 10.24 2.22 2.38
N ARG A 119 10.00 3.37 2.98
CA ARG A 119 9.29 3.53 4.25
C ARG A 119 8.07 4.39 4.04
N ALA A 120 6.90 3.90 4.42
CA ALA A 120 5.67 4.67 4.45
C ALA A 120 5.15 4.83 5.87
N THR A 121 4.73 6.04 6.23
CA THR A 121 3.99 6.32 7.46
C THR A 121 2.51 6.36 7.13
N ILE A 122 1.74 5.50 7.77
CA ILE A 122 0.32 5.29 7.50
C ILE A 122 -0.46 5.66 8.75
N SER A 123 -1.43 6.55 8.64
CA SER A 123 -2.37 6.83 9.73
C SER A 123 -3.73 6.27 9.42
N MET A 124 -4.30 5.58 10.39
CA MET A 124 -5.63 5.02 10.35
C MET A 124 -6.47 5.57 11.49
N ILE A 125 -7.67 6.02 11.18
CA ILE A 125 -8.67 6.40 12.18
C ILE A 125 -9.79 5.38 12.16
N THR A 126 -10.15 4.86 13.33
CA THR A 126 -11.30 3.97 13.49
C THR A 126 -12.53 4.77 13.89
N TYR A 127 -13.71 4.26 13.53
CA TYR A 127 -14.98 4.83 13.99
C TYR A 127 -15.17 4.71 15.51
N GLY A 128 -14.41 3.83 16.17
CA GLY A 128 -14.34 3.77 17.63
C GLY A 128 -13.50 4.88 18.26
N GLY A 129 -12.99 5.82 17.45
CA GLY A 129 -12.24 6.98 17.93
C GLY A 129 -10.77 6.71 18.19
N TYR A 130 -10.16 5.67 17.59
CA TYR A 130 -8.73 5.43 17.73
C TYR A 130 -7.96 5.94 16.51
N LEU A 131 -6.85 6.64 16.75
CA LEU A 131 -5.83 6.94 15.76
C LEU A 131 -4.68 5.95 15.92
N LEU A 132 -4.41 5.19 14.88
CA LEU A 132 -3.31 4.24 14.77
C LEU A 132 -2.31 4.76 13.75
N GLU A 133 -1.03 4.74 14.08
CA GLU A 133 0.03 5.05 13.14
C GLU A 133 0.91 3.83 12.91
N TYR A 134 1.01 3.39 11.66
CA TYR A 134 1.81 2.28 11.23
C TYR A 134 3.01 2.75 10.41
N GLY A 135 4.17 2.15 10.69
CA GLY A 135 5.31 2.12 9.79
C GLY A 135 5.20 0.91 8.86
N TYR A 136 5.24 1.15 7.55
CA TYR A 136 5.34 0.12 6.53
C TYR A 136 6.70 0.22 5.85
N ASN A 137 7.49 -0.85 5.89
CA ASN A 137 8.82 -0.88 5.27
C ASN A 137 8.87 -1.97 4.20
N VAL A 138 9.63 -1.71 3.14
CA VAL A 138 9.98 -2.70 2.11
C VAL A 138 11.50 -2.70 1.96
N ASN A 139 12.11 -3.88 1.84
CA ASN A 139 13.54 -4.03 1.60
C ASN A 139 13.85 -4.38 0.13
N HIS A 140 15.14 -4.49 -0.21
CA HIS A 140 15.62 -4.86 -1.55
C HIS A 140 15.10 -6.21 -2.06
N GLN A 141 14.74 -7.13 -1.16
CA GLN A 141 14.14 -8.42 -1.51
C GLN A 141 12.62 -8.34 -1.69
N ASN A 142 12.06 -7.13 -1.70
CA ASN A 142 10.63 -6.86 -1.72
C ASN A 142 9.86 -7.53 -0.55
N LYS A 143 10.56 -7.79 0.56
CA LYS A 143 9.93 -8.24 1.80
C LYS A 143 9.41 -7.02 2.54
N SER A 144 8.13 -7.06 2.88
CA SER A 144 7.48 -6.01 3.64
C SER A 144 7.44 -6.32 5.13
N SER A 145 7.62 -5.32 5.97
CA SER A 145 7.36 -5.38 7.41
C SER A 145 6.46 -4.24 7.87
N TRP A 146 5.75 -4.47 8.97
CA TRP A 146 4.80 -3.54 9.57
C TRP A 146 5.11 -3.35 11.05
N THR A 147 5.02 -2.12 11.52
CA THR A 147 5.19 -1.76 12.93
C THR A 147 4.07 -0.81 13.34
N LEU A 148 3.39 -1.10 14.45
CA LEU A 148 2.50 -0.12 15.08
C LEU A 148 3.38 0.83 15.88
N GLU A 149 3.49 2.07 15.42
CA GLU A 149 4.35 3.08 16.01
C GLU A 149 3.61 3.84 17.12
N ARG A 150 2.33 4.16 16.90
CA ARG A 150 1.51 4.94 17.84
C ARG A 150 0.05 4.50 17.83
N GLU A 151 -0.58 4.56 18.99
CA GLU A 151 -2.02 4.38 19.18
C GLU A 151 -2.54 5.43 20.16
N PHE A 152 -3.58 6.16 19.76
CA PHE A 152 -4.21 7.20 20.57
C PHE A 152 -5.72 7.02 20.56
N ASN A 153 -6.35 7.15 21.73
CA ASN A 153 -7.79 7.30 21.83
C ASN A 153 -8.15 8.78 21.68
N LEU A 154 -8.76 9.14 20.55
CA LEU A 154 -9.20 10.50 20.22
C LEU A 154 -10.39 10.96 21.07
N LEU A 155 -11.13 10.05 21.70
CA LEU A 155 -12.27 10.38 22.56
C LEU A 155 -11.84 10.76 23.98
N THR A 156 -10.65 10.34 24.40
CA THR A 156 -10.09 10.66 25.73
C THR A 156 -8.88 11.59 25.64
N ALA A 157 -8.57 12.11 24.45
CA ALA A 157 -7.54 13.13 24.24
C ALA A 157 -8.05 14.49 24.75
N GLU A 158 -8.29 14.60 26.06
CA GLU A 158 -8.59 15.87 26.70
C GLU A 158 -7.30 16.65 26.97
N THR A 159 -7.20 17.81 26.33
CA THR A 159 -6.51 19.04 26.75
C THR A 159 -5.38 18.91 27.78
N SER A 160 -4.19 18.49 27.35
CA SER A 160 -2.96 19.01 27.95
C SER A 160 -2.61 20.33 27.26
N SER A 161 -3.33 21.40 27.58
CA SER A 161 -2.78 22.74 27.43
C SER A 161 -1.55 22.81 28.34
N LEU A 162 -0.37 22.93 27.74
CA LEU A 162 0.89 23.15 28.44
C LEU A 162 0.77 24.38 29.38
N PRO A 163 1.38 24.34 30.58
CA PRO A 163 1.52 25.52 31.43
C PRO A 163 2.43 26.59 30.81
#